data_AF-A0A6V8LUD0-F1
#
_entry.id   AF-A0A6V8LUD0-F1
#
_cell.length_a   1.000
_cell.length_b   1.000
_cell.length_c   1.000
_cell.angle_alpha   90.00
_cell.angle_beta   90.00
_cell.angle_gamma   90.00
#
_symmetry.space_group_name_H-M   'P 1'
#
loop_
_entity.id
_entity.type
_entity.pdbx_description
1 polymer ?
#
loop_
_entity_poly.entity_id
_entity_poly.type
_entity_poly.pdbx_seq_one_letter_code
_entity_poly.pdbx_strand_id
1 'polypeptide(L)'
;MAVLNKKTLILAGAGIFLAGALAGGVGAGFVIKYRFSPSLRMEKMGPGGFFMERLDSALKLSPAQREAILPVVEDVLAKARQVREPCLRAEEDIFEEGATRIRAHLDQEQNERFTGFLDKARKFRKRIFGPGPGPEFGPPPPPPGFPGDPPPPGPPGGPPPKG
;
A
#
# COMPACT_ATOMS: atom_id res chain seq x y z
N MET A 1 34.67 -15.90 41.63
CA MET A 1 34.65 -15.27 40.29
C MET A 1 33.88 -16.21 39.36
N ALA A 2 32.59 -16.01 39.15
CA ALA A 2 31.80 -16.90 38.29
C ALA A 2 32.21 -16.67 36.83
N VAL A 3 32.84 -17.68 36.22
CA VAL A 3 33.21 -17.65 34.81
C VAL A 3 31.93 -17.74 33.99
N LEU A 4 31.57 -16.66 33.32
CA LEU A 4 30.35 -16.60 32.51
C LEU A 4 30.50 -17.56 31.32
N ASN A 5 29.62 -18.55 31.22
CA ASN A 5 29.67 -19.55 30.16
C ASN A 5 29.56 -18.89 28.78
N LYS A 6 30.41 -19.29 27.83
CA LYS A 6 30.46 -18.77 26.45
C LYS A 6 29.09 -18.76 25.77
N LYS A 7 28.23 -19.74 26.08
CA LYS A 7 26.84 -19.82 25.61
C LYS A 7 25.98 -18.65 26.11
N THR A 8 26.17 -18.22 27.36
CA THR A 8 25.45 -17.09 27.98
C THR A 8 25.82 -15.76 27.34
N LEU A 9 27.09 -15.56 26.98
CA LEU A 9 27.54 -14.36 26.24
C LEU A 9 26.97 -14.28 24.83
N ILE A 10 26.91 -15.42 24.13
CA ILE A 10 26.34 -15.50 22.77
C ILE A 10 24.82 -15.24 22.82
N LEU A 11 24.11 -15.81 23.79
CA LEU A 11 22.67 -15.56 23.98
C LEU A 11 22.37 -14.10 24.33
N ALA A 12 23.19 -13.48 25.18
CA ALA A 12 23.04 -12.07 25.54
C ALA A 12 23.28 -11.14 24.34
N GLY A 13 24.33 -11.40 23.55
CA GLY A 13 24.63 -10.64 22.34
C GLY A 13 23.54 -10.76 21.27
N ALA A 14 23.05 -11.98 21.03
CA ALA A 14 21.94 -12.23 20.10
C ALA A 14 20.65 -11.51 20.54
N GLY A 15 20.37 -11.49 21.84
CA GLY A 15 19.20 -10.78 22.39
C GLY A 15 19.25 -9.26 22.15
N ILE A 16 20.41 -8.63 22.38
CA ILE A 16 20.59 -7.19 22.14
C ILE A 16 20.47 -6.86 20.65
N PHE A 17 21.04 -7.69 19.78
CA PHE A 17 20.95 -7.50 18.33
C PHE A 17 19.52 -7.65 17.81
N LEU A 18 18.77 -8.65 18.30
CA LEU A 18 17.36 -8.83 17.97
C LEU A 18 16.51 -7.65 18.46
N ALA A 19 16.76 -7.16 19.67
CA ALA A 19 16.07 -5.98 20.20
C ALA A 19 16.36 -4.72 19.36
N GLY A 20 17.62 -4.51 18.97
CA GLY A 20 18.02 -3.41 18.08
C GLY A 20 17.42 -3.52 16.67
N ALA A 21 17.38 -4.72 16.08
CA ALA A 21 16.78 -4.96 14.77
C ALA A 21 15.25 -4.77 14.78
N LEU A 22 14.58 -5.17 15.86
CA LEU A 22 13.14 -4.94 16.04
C LEU A 22 12.84 -3.44 16.24
N ALA A 23 13.61 -2.74 17.08
CA ALA A 23 13.45 -1.31 17.28
C ALA A 23 13.75 -0.49 16.01
N GLY A 24 14.82 -0.83 15.30
CA GLY A 24 15.20 -0.21 14.03
C GLY A 24 14.21 -0.50 12.90
N GLY A 25 13.71 -1.73 12.80
CA GLY A 25 12.72 -2.13 11.81
C GLY A 25 11.36 -1.47 12.03
N VAL A 26 10.89 -1.40 13.28
CA VAL A 26 9.64 -0.69 13.63
C VAL A 26 9.80 0.81 13.44
N GLY A 27 10.93 1.39 13.84
CA GLY A 27 11.22 2.82 13.67
C GLY A 27 11.32 3.24 12.20
N ALA A 28 12.08 2.51 11.38
CA ALA A 28 12.21 2.76 9.95
C ALA A 28 10.87 2.55 9.21
N GLY A 29 10.11 1.51 9.57
CA GLY A 29 8.77 1.28 9.05
C GLY A 29 7.80 2.41 9.37
N PHE A 30 7.88 2.98 10.58
CA PHE A 30 7.07 4.14 10.97
C PHE A 30 7.44 5.41 10.19
N VAL A 31 8.74 5.69 10.03
CA VAL A 31 9.23 6.87 9.29
C VAL A 31 8.87 6.80 7.81
N ILE A 32 9.04 5.63 7.17
CA ILE A 32 8.67 5.43 5.77
C ILE A 32 7.15 5.57 5.59
N LYS A 33 6.37 4.95 6.49
CA LYS A 33 4.91 5.04 6.48
C LYS A 33 4.41 6.48 6.66
N TYR A 34 5.01 7.28 7.54
CA TYR A 34 4.59 8.66 7.79
C TYR A 34 5.09 9.68 6.76
N ARG A 35 6.27 9.45 6.17
CA ARG A 35 6.91 10.40 5.24
C ARG A 35 6.50 10.19 3.79
N PHE A 36 6.16 8.95 3.38
CA PHE A 36 5.99 8.58 1.97
C PHE A 36 4.65 7.95 1.59
N SER A 37 3.68 7.80 2.51
CA SER A 37 2.38 7.25 2.11
C SER A 37 1.56 8.27 1.28
N PRO A 38 1.16 7.93 0.04
CA PRO A 38 0.31 8.80 -0.79
C PRO A 38 -1.06 9.07 -0.14
N SER A 39 -1.49 8.24 0.80
CA SER A 39 -2.75 8.41 1.56
C SER A 39 -2.68 9.51 2.57
N LEU A 40 -1.55 9.61 3.29
CA LEU A 40 -1.31 10.73 4.19
C LEU A 40 -1.21 12.05 3.43
N ARG A 41 -0.79 12.03 2.15
CA ARG A 41 -0.87 13.19 1.26
C ARG A 41 -2.29 13.49 0.80
N MET A 42 -3.04 12.48 0.38
CA MET A 42 -4.44 12.63 -0.07
C MET A 42 -5.37 13.08 1.08
N GLU A 43 -5.08 12.66 2.31
CA GLU A 43 -5.78 13.07 3.53
C GLU A 43 -5.43 14.51 3.94
N LYS A 44 -4.20 14.98 3.66
CA LYS A 44 -3.76 16.36 3.93
C LYS A 44 -4.15 17.37 2.85
N MET A 45 -4.20 16.97 1.59
CA MET A 45 -4.43 17.85 0.43
C MET A 45 -5.80 17.65 -0.23
N GLY A 46 -6.55 16.64 0.20
CA GLY A 46 -7.80 16.22 -0.44
C GLY A 46 -7.58 15.49 -1.78
N PRO A 47 -8.64 14.87 -2.34
CA PRO A 47 -8.59 14.20 -3.64
C PRO A 47 -8.13 15.15 -4.76
N GLY A 48 -8.67 16.36 -4.81
CA GLY A 48 -8.30 17.38 -5.81
C GLY A 48 -6.83 17.78 -5.73
N GLY A 49 -6.30 17.97 -4.51
CA GLY A 49 -4.90 18.32 -4.31
C GLY A 49 -3.92 17.24 -4.77
N PHE A 50 -4.25 15.96 -4.57
CA PHE A 50 -3.44 14.83 -5.07
C PHE A 50 -3.39 14.78 -6.61
N PHE A 51 -4.54 14.95 -7.27
CA PHE A 51 -4.59 14.99 -8.73
C PHE A 51 -3.88 16.23 -9.30
N MET A 52 -4.00 17.38 -8.64
CA MET A 52 -3.29 18.59 -9.03
C MET A 52 -1.78 18.45 -8.86
N GLU A 53 -1.28 17.77 -7.83
CA GLU A 53 0.17 17.51 -7.66
C GLU A 53 0.72 16.64 -8.81
N ARG A 54 -0.05 15.64 -9.25
CA ARG A 54 0.29 14.81 -10.43
C ARG A 54 0.30 15.62 -11.73
N LEU A 55 -0.72 16.44 -11.95
CA LEU A 55 -0.80 17.30 -13.13
C LEU A 55 0.33 18.33 -13.16
N ASP A 56 0.64 18.93 -12.01
CA ASP A 56 1.71 19.91 -11.88
C ASP A 56 3.09 19.28 -12.12
N SER A 57 3.34 18.09 -11.58
CA SER A 57 4.58 17.36 -11.84
C SER A 57 4.79 16.98 -13.31
N ALA A 58 3.71 16.72 -14.05
CA ALA A 58 3.78 16.30 -15.45
C ALA A 58 3.83 17.47 -16.43
N LEU A 59 3.10 18.54 -16.14
CA LEU A 59 2.86 19.65 -17.07
C LEU A 59 3.53 20.96 -16.65
N LYS A 60 4.05 21.04 -15.41
CA LYS A 60 4.65 22.23 -14.80
C LYS A 60 3.71 23.43 -14.91
N LEU A 61 2.58 23.34 -14.22
CA LEU A 61 1.51 24.34 -14.35
C LEU A 61 1.93 25.66 -13.70
N SER A 62 1.57 26.78 -14.32
CA SER A 62 1.70 28.08 -13.65
C SER A 62 0.67 28.23 -12.52
N PRO A 63 0.89 29.14 -11.54
CA PRO A 63 -0.08 29.38 -10.47
C PRO A 63 -1.48 29.72 -10.99
N ALA A 64 -1.58 30.56 -12.03
CA ALA A 64 -2.85 30.93 -12.66
C ALA A 64 -3.53 29.75 -13.36
N GLN A 65 -2.77 28.86 -14.02
CA GLN A 65 -3.32 27.64 -14.61
C GLN A 65 -3.81 26.67 -13.54
N ARG A 66 -3.05 26.54 -12.45
CA ARG A 66 -3.42 25.69 -11.32
C ARG A 66 -4.74 26.13 -10.69
N GLU A 67 -4.91 27.44 -10.48
CA GLU A 67 -6.13 28.03 -9.93
C GLU A 67 -7.33 27.84 -10.86
N ALA A 68 -7.14 27.96 -12.18
CA ALA A 68 -8.20 27.73 -13.16
C ALA A 68 -8.60 26.25 -13.31
N ILE A 69 -7.65 25.31 -13.18
CA ILE A 69 -7.87 23.87 -13.41
C ILE A 69 -8.42 23.17 -12.17
N LEU A 70 -8.03 23.58 -10.96
CA LEU A 70 -8.47 22.99 -9.69
C LEU A 70 -9.99 22.77 -9.61
N PRO A 71 -10.87 23.77 -9.86
CA PRO A 71 -12.31 23.56 -9.76
C PRO A 71 -12.85 22.54 -10.78
N VAL A 72 -12.22 22.41 -11.96
CA VAL A 72 -12.59 21.41 -12.96
C VAL A 72 -12.28 20.00 -12.46
N VAL A 73 -11.10 19.82 -11.86
CA VAL A 73 -10.70 18.52 -11.27
C VAL A 73 -11.62 18.16 -10.11
N GLU A 74 -11.96 19.11 -9.25
CA GLU A 74 -12.85 18.88 -8.12
C GLU A 74 -14.26 18.47 -8.57
N ASP A 75 -14.83 19.16 -9.56
CA ASP A 75 -16.14 18.82 -10.14
C ASP A 75 -16.16 17.41 -10.74
N VAL A 76 -15.12 17.05 -11.52
CA VAL A 76 -15.01 15.72 -12.11
C VAL A 76 -14.91 14.64 -11.03
N LEU A 77 -14.12 14.84 -9.99
CA LEU A 77 -13.98 13.89 -8.89
C LEU A 77 -15.27 13.75 -8.08
N ALA A 78 -16.01 14.85 -7.87
CA ALA A 78 -17.31 14.84 -7.21
C ALA A 78 -18.33 14.03 -8.03
N LYS A 79 -18.44 14.27 -9.33
CA LYS A 79 -19.32 13.51 -10.24
C LYS A 79 -18.93 12.04 -10.30
N ALA A 80 -17.64 11.73 -10.39
CA ALA A 80 -17.15 10.35 -10.36
C ALA A 80 -17.53 9.63 -9.06
N ARG A 81 -17.49 10.32 -7.91
CA ARG A 81 -17.94 9.75 -6.63
C ARG A 81 -19.44 9.43 -6.64
N GLN A 82 -20.27 10.36 -7.14
CA GLN A 82 -21.72 10.16 -7.22
C GLN A 82 -22.10 8.92 -8.03
N VAL A 83 -21.34 8.60 -9.09
CA VAL A 83 -21.55 7.39 -9.90
C VAL A 83 -21.02 6.14 -9.19
N ARG A 84 -19.87 6.22 -8.53
CA ARG A 84 -19.22 5.05 -7.89
C ARG A 84 -19.95 4.57 -6.64
N GLU A 85 -20.47 5.48 -5.83
CA GLU A 85 -21.02 5.15 -4.51
C GLU A 85 -22.25 4.22 -4.56
N PRO A 86 -23.21 4.39 -5.49
CA PRO A 86 -24.27 3.40 -5.72
C PRO A 86 -23.74 2.04 -6.21
N CYS A 87 -22.76 2.04 -7.13
CA CYS A 87 -22.19 0.80 -7.65
C CYS A 87 -21.48 -0.02 -6.58
N LEU A 88 -20.76 0.62 -5.66
CA LEU A 88 -20.08 -0.06 -4.56
C LEU A 88 -21.08 -0.76 -3.63
N ARG A 89 -22.23 -0.13 -3.35
CA ARG A 89 -23.30 -0.75 -2.56
C ARG A 89 -23.89 -1.96 -3.27
N ALA A 90 -24.26 -1.80 -4.55
CA ALA A 90 -24.81 -2.90 -5.33
C ALA A 90 -23.82 -4.07 -5.46
N GLU A 91 -22.52 -3.79 -5.58
CA GLU A 91 -21.47 -4.79 -5.59
C GLU A 91 -21.39 -5.55 -4.25
N GLU A 92 -21.49 -4.85 -3.11
CA GLU A 92 -21.50 -5.47 -1.79
C GLU A 92 -22.71 -6.39 -1.60
N ASP A 93 -23.90 -5.95 -2.04
CA ASP A 93 -25.13 -6.74 -2.00
C ASP A 93 -24.98 -8.06 -2.81
N ILE A 94 -24.42 -7.98 -4.03
CA ILE A 94 -24.17 -9.16 -4.88
C ILE A 94 -23.23 -10.16 -4.19
N PHE A 95 -22.19 -9.66 -3.52
CA PHE A 95 -21.27 -10.53 -2.78
C PHE A 95 -21.93 -11.19 -1.57
N GLU A 96 -22.81 -10.47 -0.85
CA GLU A 96 -23.53 -11.03 0.30
C GLU A 96 -24.58 -12.07 -0.10
N GLU A 97 -25.29 -11.83 -1.20
CA GLU A 97 -26.21 -12.82 -1.79
C GLU A 97 -25.45 -14.09 -2.21
N GLY A 98 -24.34 -13.93 -2.94
CA GLY A 98 -23.46 -15.02 -3.33
C GLY A 98 -22.95 -15.82 -2.12
N ALA A 99 -22.50 -15.13 -1.07
CA ALA A 99 -22.07 -15.78 0.16
C ALA A 99 -23.19 -16.58 0.84
N THR A 100 -24.41 -16.05 0.87
CA THR A 100 -25.58 -16.74 1.42
C THR A 100 -25.88 -18.03 0.67
N ARG A 101 -25.87 -17.99 -0.68
CA ARG A 101 -26.06 -19.19 -1.50
C ARG A 101 -24.99 -20.24 -1.26
N ILE A 102 -23.72 -19.83 -1.14
CA ILE A 102 -22.62 -20.76 -0.84
C ILE A 102 -22.82 -21.41 0.54
N ARG A 103 -23.16 -20.63 1.57
CA ARG A 103 -23.36 -21.15 2.94
C ARG A 103 -24.40 -22.25 3.04
N ALA A 104 -25.43 -22.25 2.18
CA ALA A 104 -26.47 -23.28 2.16
C ALA A 104 -25.94 -24.68 1.77
N HIS A 105 -24.73 -24.76 1.19
CA HIS A 105 -24.10 -26.01 0.77
C HIS A 105 -22.96 -26.46 1.69
N LEU A 106 -22.65 -25.69 2.73
CA LEU A 106 -21.53 -25.96 3.63
C LEU A 106 -22.02 -26.61 4.92
N ASP A 107 -21.24 -27.56 5.43
CA ASP A 107 -21.39 -28.00 6.82
C ASP A 107 -20.91 -26.91 7.80
N GLN A 108 -21.12 -27.15 9.10
CA GLN A 108 -20.80 -26.17 10.13
C GLN A 108 -19.31 -25.80 10.18
N GLU A 109 -18.42 -26.78 10.06
CA GLU A 109 -16.96 -26.56 10.09
C GLU A 109 -16.50 -25.75 8.87
N GLN A 110 -17.05 -26.08 7.69
CA GLN A 110 -16.80 -25.36 6.45
C GLN A 110 -17.34 -23.92 6.50
N ASN A 111 -18.47 -23.69 7.16
CA ASN A 111 -19.05 -22.36 7.33
C ASN A 111 -18.13 -21.43 8.16
N GLU A 112 -17.51 -21.95 9.21
CA GLU A 112 -16.55 -21.21 10.02
C GLU A 112 -15.30 -20.83 9.21
N ARG A 113 -14.76 -21.79 8.45
CA ARG A 113 -13.63 -21.55 7.53
C ARG A 113 -13.99 -20.54 6.44
N PHE A 114 -15.19 -20.63 5.89
CA PHE A 114 -15.69 -19.73 4.85
C PHE A 114 -15.88 -18.29 5.36
N THR A 115 -16.32 -18.13 6.61
CA THR A 115 -16.41 -16.81 7.26
C THR A 115 -15.03 -16.16 7.38
N GLY A 116 -14.02 -16.92 7.79
CA GLY A 116 -12.63 -16.44 7.82
C GLY A 116 -12.06 -16.11 6.43
N PHE A 117 -12.46 -16.84 5.40
CA PHE A 117 -12.11 -16.54 4.00
C PHE A 117 -12.72 -15.20 3.55
N LEU A 118 -14.00 -14.96 3.81
CA LEU A 118 -14.68 -13.72 3.45
C LEU A 118 -14.08 -12.50 4.16
N ASP A 119 -13.71 -12.61 5.44
CA ASP A 119 -13.07 -11.52 6.17
C ASP A 119 -11.70 -11.15 5.58
N LYS A 120 -10.89 -12.14 5.20
CA LYS A 120 -9.62 -11.91 4.49
C LYS A 120 -9.85 -11.25 3.14
N ALA A 121 -10.84 -11.71 2.37
CA ALA A 121 -11.19 -11.13 1.07
C ALA A 121 -11.67 -9.67 1.22
N ARG A 122 -12.49 -9.37 2.22
CA ARG A 122 -12.97 -8.02 2.53
C ARG A 122 -11.83 -7.09 2.95
N LYS A 123 -10.91 -7.55 3.80
CA LYS A 123 -9.70 -6.81 4.19
C LYS A 123 -8.79 -6.54 3.00
N PHE A 124 -8.57 -7.53 2.14
CA PHE A 124 -7.81 -7.35 0.91
C PHE A 124 -8.49 -6.34 -0.01
N ARG A 125 -9.80 -6.46 -0.26
CA ARG A 125 -10.56 -5.50 -1.07
C ARG A 125 -10.47 -4.09 -0.52
N LYS A 126 -10.62 -3.89 0.79
CA LYS A 126 -10.43 -2.57 1.44
C LYS A 126 -9.01 -2.02 1.26
N ARG A 127 -8.00 -2.89 1.21
CA ARG A 127 -6.61 -2.50 0.93
C ARG A 127 -6.38 -2.16 -0.55
N ILE A 128 -7.06 -2.84 -1.48
CA ILE A 128 -6.88 -2.62 -2.92
C ILE A 128 -7.73 -1.43 -3.42
N PHE A 129 -8.96 -1.32 -2.93
CA PHE A 129 -10.01 -0.46 -3.48
C PHE A 129 -10.68 0.47 -2.45
N GLY A 130 -10.33 0.38 -1.17
CA GLY A 130 -10.92 1.23 -0.13
C GLY A 130 -10.37 2.67 -0.16
N PRO A 131 -11.01 3.60 0.59
CA PRO A 131 -10.51 4.95 0.83
C PRO A 131 -9.32 4.86 1.82
N GLY A 132 -8.22 4.31 1.35
CA GLY A 132 -6.95 4.17 2.04
C GLY A 132 -5.85 4.20 0.99
N PRO A 133 -4.59 3.89 1.33
CA PRO A 133 -3.58 3.71 0.31
C PRO A 133 -4.07 2.62 -0.59
N GLY A 134 -4.39 3.02 -1.83
CA GLY A 134 -4.32 2.08 -2.92
C GLY A 134 -3.04 1.28 -2.73
N PRO A 135 -3.07 -0.02 -3.02
CA PRO A 135 -1.93 -0.87 -2.81
C PRO A 135 -0.76 -0.16 -3.48
N GLU A 136 0.40 -0.16 -2.82
CA GLU A 136 1.65 0.11 -3.50
C GLU A 136 1.77 -0.97 -4.58
N PHE A 137 1.09 -0.78 -5.72
CA PHE A 137 1.56 -1.23 -7.00
C PHE A 137 2.82 -0.38 -7.24
N GLY A 138 3.89 -0.76 -6.53
CA GLY A 138 5.18 -0.73 -7.15
C GLY A 138 5.07 -1.45 -8.50
N PRO A 139 5.98 -1.13 -9.44
CA PRO A 139 6.02 -1.86 -10.71
C PRO A 139 5.89 -3.36 -10.42
N PRO A 140 5.10 -4.12 -11.20
CA PRO A 140 4.95 -5.55 -10.99
C PRO A 140 6.35 -6.15 -10.81
N PRO A 141 6.53 -7.13 -9.90
CA PRO A 141 7.82 -7.81 -9.79
C PRO A 141 8.22 -8.23 -11.21
N PRO A 142 9.48 -7.98 -11.63
CA PRO A 142 9.91 -8.38 -12.95
C PRO A 142 9.57 -9.86 -13.14
N PRO A 143 9.05 -10.26 -14.31
CA PRO A 143 8.79 -11.66 -14.58
C PRO A 143 10.05 -12.47 -14.24
N PRO A 144 9.91 -13.68 -13.66
CA PRO A 144 11.05 -14.55 -13.45
C PRO A 144 11.82 -14.65 -14.77
N GLY A 145 13.06 -14.17 -14.79
CA GLY A 145 13.89 -14.17 -16.00
C GLY A 145 13.93 -15.58 -16.58
N PHE A 146 13.81 -15.70 -17.89
CA PHE A 146 14.06 -16.99 -18.52
C PHE A 146 15.54 -17.35 -18.28
N PRO A 147 15.88 -18.63 -18.08
CA PRO A 147 17.28 -19.03 -17.95
C PRO A 147 18.07 -18.58 -19.18
N GLY A 148 18.91 -17.54 -19.05
CA GLY A 148 19.75 -17.02 -20.12
C GLY A 148 19.63 -15.52 -20.44
N ASP A 149 18.71 -14.78 -19.80
CA ASP A 149 18.64 -13.33 -20.03
C ASP A 149 19.86 -12.61 -19.40
N PRO A 150 20.57 -11.74 -20.15
CA PRO A 150 21.64 -10.94 -19.58
C PRO A 150 21.10 -9.99 -18.50
N PRO A 151 21.87 -9.71 -17.44
CA PRO A 151 21.43 -8.79 -16.40
C PRO A 151 21.08 -7.42 -17.02
N PRO A 152 20.01 -6.76 -16.54
CA PRO A 152 19.65 -5.45 -17.06
C PRO A 152 20.80 -4.46 -16.89
N PRO A 153 21.00 -3.52 -17.83
CA PRO A 153 22.02 -2.49 -17.69
C PRO A 153 21.80 -1.73 -16.37
N GLY A 154 22.85 -1.57 -15.59
CA GLY A 154 22.81 -0.78 -14.36
C GLY A 154 22.36 0.66 -14.65
N PRO A 155 21.76 1.36 -13.67
CA PRO A 155 21.37 2.74 -13.83
C PRO A 155 22.59 3.59 -14.24
N PRO A 156 22.42 4.56 -15.16
CA PRO A 156 23.53 5.40 -15.61
C PRO A 156 24.16 6.10 -14.40
N GLY A 157 25.49 5.92 -14.28
CA GLY A 157 26.28 6.40 -13.16
C GLY A 157 26.01 7.87 -12.89
N GLY A 158 25.61 8.17 -11.66
CA GLY A 158 25.51 9.54 -11.17
C GLY A 158 26.87 10.25 -11.28
N PRO A 159 26.87 11.59 -11.34
CA PRO A 159 28.10 12.36 -11.47
C PRO A 159 29.06 12.05 -10.30
N PRO A 160 30.38 12.03 -10.55
CA PRO A 160 31.36 11.71 -9.52
C PRO A 160 31.31 12.73 -8.37
N PRO A 161 31.63 12.32 -7.13
CA PRO A 161 31.69 13.23 -6.00
C PRO A 161 32.74 14.32 -6.26
N LYS A 162 32.36 15.58 -6.00
CA LYS A 162 33.30 16.69 -6.00
C LYS A 162 34.27 16.50 -4.83
N GLY A 163 35.57 16.46 -5.15
CA GLY A 163 36.64 16.48 -4.16
C GLY A 163 36.77 17.82 -3.46
#